data_AF-A0A543DUE1-F1
#
_entry.id   AF-A0A543DUE1-F1
#
_cell.length_a   1.000
_cell.length_b   1.000
_cell.length_c   1.000
_cell.angle_alpha   90.00
_cell.angle_beta   90.00
_cell.angle_gamma   90.00
#
_symmetry.space_group_name_H-M   'P 1'
#
loop_
_entity.id
_entity.type
_entity.pdbx_description
1 polymer ?
#
loop_
_entity_poly.entity_id
_entity_poly.type
_entity_poly.pdbx_seq_one_letter_code
_entity_poly.pdbx_strand_id
1 'polypeptide(L)'
;MRFSFRLLAALTALALLPAIAWAQRMPVPLKDIRLDQVAQDTQRTHMVDDTMELVWVIPPVYWHVSAAQQQGLSDADRKQFIAQLDDYLLIAMVRGKVGIAGIDEFAGADTMFSDMHFLDATGKAHAPMAPTSIPTQLKNLLSILRPVMANMLGPMGDNMHFAVLDARDAKGKLLFDPMADGRVQVRTSLDTYSFRTPLGSLLPARHDARTGESFPGDYLFNPYTGGALQGAAQPR
;
A
#
# COMPACT_ATOMS: atom_id res chain seq x y z
N MET A 1 -5.93 -68.17 -0.98
CA MET A 1 -4.96 -67.09 -0.63
C MET A 1 -5.56 -65.76 -1.04
N ARG A 2 -5.90 -64.90 -0.06
CA ARG A 2 -6.42 -63.54 -0.26
C ARG A 2 -5.23 -62.58 -0.17
N PHE A 3 -4.91 -61.86 -1.24
CA PHE A 3 -3.95 -60.76 -1.20
C PHE A 3 -4.71 -59.45 -1.02
N SER A 4 -4.53 -58.83 0.14
CA SER A 4 -5.16 -57.57 0.52
C SER A 4 -4.42 -56.39 -0.10
N PHE A 5 -5.21 -55.52 -0.74
CA PHE A 5 -4.87 -54.16 -1.13
C PHE A 5 -4.30 -53.37 0.06
N ARG A 6 -3.14 -52.72 -0.10
CA ARG A 6 -2.71 -51.62 0.77
C ARG A 6 -2.74 -50.33 -0.04
N LEU A 7 -3.79 -49.54 0.19
CA LEU A 7 -3.90 -48.16 -0.27
C LEU A 7 -2.86 -47.32 0.47
N LEU A 8 -1.95 -46.67 -0.27
CA LEU A 8 -1.09 -45.63 0.26
C LEU A 8 -1.88 -44.32 0.21
N ALA A 9 -2.37 -43.85 1.36
CA ALA A 9 -3.00 -42.54 1.47
C ALA A 9 -1.91 -41.47 1.44
N ALA A 10 -1.78 -40.76 0.32
CA ALA A 10 -0.99 -39.55 0.24
C ALA A 10 -1.70 -38.43 1.02
N LEU A 11 -1.11 -38.01 2.15
CA LEU A 11 -1.48 -36.78 2.84
C LEU A 11 -1.00 -35.60 1.97
N THR A 12 -1.89 -35.06 1.15
CA THR A 12 -1.71 -33.73 0.56
C THR A 12 -1.88 -32.71 1.68
N ALA A 13 -0.77 -32.28 2.28
CA ALA A 13 -0.77 -31.12 3.15
C ALA A 13 -1.10 -29.89 2.27
N LEU A 14 -2.38 -29.53 2.24
CA LEU A 14 -2.84 -28.28 1.64
C LEU A 14 -2.20 -27.16 2.46
N ALA A 15 -1.11 -26.58 1.93
CA ALA A 15 -0.52 -25.38 2.51
C ALA A 15 -1.60 -24.30 2.47
N LEU A 16 -2.27 -24.09 3.60
CA LEU A 16 -3.08 -22.90 3.85
C LEU A 16 -2.11 -21.73 3.80
N LEU A 17 -1.98 -21.12 2.61
CA LEU A 17 -1.42 -19.79 2.48
C LEU A 17 -2.14 -18.94 3.53
N PRO A 18 -1.42 -18.27 4.46
CA PRO A 18 -2.06 -17.50 5.50
C PRO A 18 -2.95 -16.48 4.80
N ALA A 19 -4.26 -16.72 4.86
CA ALA A 19 -5.25 -15.81 4.33
C ALA A 19 -4.91 -14.44 4.89
N ILE A 20 -4.87 -13.47 4.00
CA ILE A 20 -4.43 -12.12 4.27
C ILE A 20 -5.19 -11.58 5.48
N ALA A 21 -4.50 -11.48 6.63
CA ALA A 21 -5.14 -11.22 7.91
C ALA A 21 -5.91 -9.89 7.95
N TRP A 22 -5.57 -8.90 7.11
CA TRP A 22 -6.37 -7.68 6.96
C TRP A 22 -7.64 -7.89 6.13
N ALA A 23 -7.64 -8.74 5.11
CA ALA A 23 -8.79 -8.93 4.22
C ALA A 23 -10.01 -9.48 4.97
N GLN A 24 -9.78 -10.36 5.95
CA GLN A 24 -10.84 -10.89 6.82
C GLN A 24 -11.38 -9.87 7.82
N ARG A 25 -10.65 -8.77 8.06
CA ARG A 25 -11.04 -7.68 8.97
C ARG A 25 -11.69 -6.50 8.25
N MET A 26 -11.73 -6.49 6.91
CA MET A 26 -12.28 -5.36 6.16
C MET A 26 -13.80 -5.29 6.30
N PRO A 27 -14.35 -4.16 6.78
CA PRO A 27 -15.79 -3.97 6.91
C PRO A 27 -16.48 -3.63 5.58
N VAL A 28 -15.70 -3.24 4.55
CA VAL A 28 -16.20 -2.85 3.22
C VAL A 28 -15.71 -3.86 2.16
N PRO A 29 -16.58 -4.35 1.26
CA PRO A 29 -16.15 -5.23 0.17
C PRO A 29 -15.16 -4.52 -0.79
N LEU A 30 -14.14 -5.24 -1.27
CA LEU A 30 -13.08 -4.68 -2.14
C LEU A 30 -13.59 -3.90 -3.35
N LYS A 31 -14.67 -4.37 -3.99
CA LYS A 31 -15.28 -3.73 -5.17
C LYS A 31 -15.93 -2.37 -4.86
N ASP A 32 -16.29 -2.13 -3.60
CA ASP A 32 -17.00 -0.92 -3.15
C ASP A 32 -16.01 0.11 -2.57
N ILE A 33 -14.73 -0.26 -2.41
CA ILE A 33 -13.66 0.63 -1.91
C ILE A 33 -13.24 1.61 -3.01
N ARG A 34 -13.12 2.88 -2.66
CA ARG A 34 -12.68 3.94 -3.56
C ARG A 34 -11.16 3.94 -3.70
N LEU A 35 -10.64 3.42 -4.83
CA LEU A 35 -9.19 3.29 -5.06
C LEU A 35 -8.45 4.63 -5.02
N ASP A 36 -9.11 5.71 -5.46
CA ASP A 36 -8.60 7.08 -5.39
C ASP A 36 -8.41 7.55 -3.94
N GLN A 37 -9.30 7.15 -3.03
CA GLN A 37 -9.17 7.46 -1.61
C GLN A 37 -8.07 6.63 -0.95
N VAL A 38 -7.89 5.36 -1.34
CA VAL A 38 -6.75 4.56 -0.86
C VAL A 38 -5.42 5.20 -1.27
N ALA A 39 -5.33 5.71 -2.51
CA ALA A 39 -4.16 6.45 -2.96
C ALA A 39 -3.95 7.75 -2.15
N GLN A 40 -5.01 8.54 -1.91
CA GLN A 40 -4.94 9.75 -1.08
C GLN A 40 -4.45 9.46 0.36
N ASP A 41 -4.94 8.40 0.99
CA ASP A 41 -4.54 8.01 2.34
C ASP A 41 -3.05 7.63 2.41
N THR A 42 -2.50 7.11 1.32
CA THR A 42 -1.17 6.50 1.26
C THR A 42 -0.13 7.26 0.43
N GLN A 43 -0.50 8.42 -0.11
CA GLN A 43 0.39 9.32 -0.84
C GLN A 43 0.63 10.60 -0.06
N ARG A 44 1.87 11.08 -0.04
CA ARG A 44 2.24 12.38 0.51
C ARG A 44 3.13 13.11 -0.48
N THR A 45 2.99 14.43 -0.52
CA THR A 45 3.87 15.32 -1.26
C THR A 45 4.36 16.38 -0.30
N HIS A 46 5.64 16.70 -0.37
CA HIS A 46 6.24 17.81 0.36
C HIS A 46 7.06 18.68 -0.60
N MET A 47 7.11 19.97 -0.31
CA MET A 47 7.90 20.97 -1.01
C MET A 47 8.82 21.65 -0.01
N VAL A 48 10.14 21.58 -0.26
CA VAL A 48 11.17 22.23 0.57
C VAL A 48 12.19 22.86 -0.36
N ASP A 49 12.48 24.15 -0.21
CA ASP A 49 13.51 24.88 -0.97
C ASP A 49 13.47 24.56 -2.47
N ASP A 50 12.32 24.80 -3.09
CA ASP A 50 11.99 24.52 -4.49
C ASP A 50 12.13 23.04 -4.90
N THR A 51 12.33 22.12 -3.97
CA THR A 51 12.38 20.68 -4.23
C THR A 51 11.06 20.05 -3.81
N MET A 52 10.36 19.45 -4.78
CA MET A 52 9.19 18.64 -4.54
C MET A 52 9.59 17.18 -4.40
N GLU A 53 9.10 16.50 -3.37
CA GLU A 53 9.17 15.05 -3.23
C GLU A 53 7.78 14.48 -2.99
N LEU A 54 7.40 13.52 -3.83
CA LEU A 54 6.20 12.71 -3.67
C LEU A 54 6.63 11.32 -3.22
N VAL A 55 6.01 10.83 -2.16
CA VAL A 55 6.13 9.47 -1.64
C VAL A 55 4.76 8.82 -1.63
N TRP A 56 4.63 7.70 -2.30
CA TRP A 56 3.43 6.88 -2.31
C TRP A 56 3.76 5.49 -1.81
N VAL A 57 3.29 5.17 -0.61
CA VAL A 57 3.39 3.82 -0.06
C VAL A 57 2.22 3.01 -0.62
N ILE A 58 2.48 1.97 -1.39
CA ILE A 58 1.44 1.19 -2.05
C ILE A 58 1.27 -0.14 -1.29
N PRO A 59 0.38 -0.19 -0.28
CA PRO A 59 0.20 -1.40 0.52
C PRO A 59 -0.43 -2.51 -0.33
N PRO A 60 -0.26 -3.80 0.06
CA PRO A 60 -0.88 -4.93 -0.65
C PRO A 60 -2.37 -4.72 -0.96
N VAL A 61 -3.14 -4.17 -0.01
CA VAL A 61 -4.58 -3.89 -0.20
C VAL A 61 -4.91 -3.04 -1.42
N TYR A 62 -4.03 -2.11 -1.83
CA TYR A 62 -4.23 -1.30 -3.03
C TYR A 62 -4.35 -2.18 -4.28
N TRP A 63 -3.46 -3.17 -4.41
CA TRP A 63 -3.46 -4.10 -5.53
C TRP A 63 -4.70 -4.97 -5.55
N HIS A 64 -5.15 -5.43 -4.37
CA HIS A 64 -6.39 -6.21 -4.25
C HIS A 64 -7.63 -5.42 -4.66
N VAL A 65 -7.75 -4.17 -4.23
CA VAL A 65 -8.84 -3.27 -4.63
C VAL A 65 -8.79 -3.01 -6.13
N SER A 66 -7.61 -2.66 -6.66
CA SER A 66 -7.41 -2.41 -8.09
C SER A 66 -7.79 -3.62 -8.95
N ALA A 67 -7.31 -4.80 -8.59
CA ALA A 67 -7.58 -6.02 -9.34
C ALA A 67 -9.04 -6.50 -9.22
N ALA A 68 -9.72 -6.23 -8.10
CA ALA A 68 -11.14 -6.53 -7.94
C ALA A 68 -12.05 -5.66 -8.81
N GLN A 69 -11.57 -4.48 -9.22
CA GLN A 69 -12.33 -3.51 -10.02
C GLN A 69 -12.04 -3.62 -11.52
N GLN A 70 -10.98 -4.33 -11.92
CA GLN A 70 -10.65 -4.54 -13.33
C GLN A 70 -11.66 -5.45 -14.01
N GLN A 71 -12.44 -4.89 -14.93
CA GLN A 71 -13.33 -5.64 -15.80
C GLN A 71 -12.50 -6.43 -16.83
N GLY A 72 -12.84 -7.70 -17.04
CA GLY A 72 -12.18 -8.55 -18.05
C GLY A 72 -11.00 -9.38 -17.55
N LEU A 73 -10.57 -9.20 -16.30
CA LEU A 73 -9.58 -10.07 -15.68
C LEU A 73 -10.26 -11.31 -15.08
N SER A 74 -9.83 -12.52 -15.47
CA SER A 74 -10.37 -13.75 -14.91
C SER A 74 -9.98 -13.90 -13.43
N ASP A 75 -10.74 -14.70 -12.67
CA ASP A 75 -10.42 -14.98 -11.26
C ASP A 75 -9.04 -15.63 -11.07
N ALA A 76 -8.61 -16.45 -12.03
CA ALA A 76 -7.31 -17.10 -12.01
C ALA A 76 -6.19 -16.07 -12.23
N ASP A 77 -6.34 -15.23 -13.25
CA ASP A 77 -5.37 -14.17 -13.57
C ASP A 77 -5.28 -13.16 -12.43
N ARG A 78 -6.42 -12.84 -11.78
CA ARG A 78 -6.46 -11.96 -10.60
C ARG A 78 -5.60 -12.49 -9.48
N LYS A 79 -5.79 -13.76 -9.11
CA LYS A 79 -5.02 -14.40 -8.05
C LYS A 79 -3.53 -14.45 -8.40
N GLN A 80 -3.20 -14.75 -9.64
CA GLN A 80 -1.82 -14.79 -10.10
C GLN A 80 -1.15 -13.40 -10.08
N PHE A 81 -1.85 -12.35 -10.49
CA PHE A 81 -1.35 -10.97 -10.42
C PHE A 81 -1.09 -10.56 -8.97
N ILE A 82 -2.07 -10.78 -8.10
CA ILE A 82 -1.96 -10.46 -6.68
C ILE A 82 -0.82 -11.23 -6.01
N ALA A 83 -0.69 -12.53 -6.28
CA ALA A 83 0.35 -13.35 -5.65
C ALA A 83 1.78 -12.87 -5.95
N GLN A 84 1.99 -12.13 -7.05
CA GLN A 84 3.29 -11.54 -7.37
C GLN A 84 3.61 -10.28 -6.55
N LEU A 85 2.60 -9.64 -5.97
CA LEU A 85 2.70 -8.37 -5.25
C LEU A 85 2.46 -8.51 -3.75
N ASP A 86 1.72 -9.54 -3.30
CA ASP A 86 1.27 -9.67 -1.92
C ASP A 86 2.42 -9.84 -0.90
N ASP A 87 3.56 -10.35 -1.38
CA ASP A 87 4.78 -10.51 -0.59
C ASP A 87 5.62 -9.24 -0.50
N TYR A 88 5.25 -8.17 -1.23
CA TYR A 88 6.03 -6.94 -1.32
C TYR A 88 5.23 -5.71 -0.92
N LEU A 89 5.90 -4.81 -0.20
CA LEU A 89 5.47 -3.43 -0.02
C LEU A 89 6.23 -2.58 -1.04
N LEU A 90 5.49 -1.93 -1.94
CA LEU A 90 6.07 -1.03 -2.93
C LEU A 90 5.97 0.41 -2.43
N ILE A 91 7.04 1.18 -2.61
CA ILE A 91 7.05 2.61 -2.33
C ILE A 91 7.49 3.32 -3.58
N ALA A 92 6.58 4.06 -4.20
CA ALA A 92 6.85 4.88 -5.36
C ALA A 92 7.31 6.26 -4.92
N MET A 93 8.41 6.75 -5.47
CA MET A 93 9.00 8.03 -5.13
C MET A 93 9.39 8.78 -6.40
N VAL A 94 9.14 10.09 -6.39
CA VAL A 94 9.70 11.03 -7.37
C VAL A 94 10.13 12.29 -6.63
N ARG A 95 11.32 12.77 -6.95
CA ARG A 95 11.88 14.00 -6.41
C ARG A 95 12.37 14.85 -7.57
N GLY A 96 12.01 16.12 -7.56
CA GLY A 96 12.52 17.06 -8.55
C GLY A 96 12.48 18.50 -8.10
N LYS A 97 13.33 19.32 -8.71
CA LYS A 97 13.37 20.77 -8.49
C LYS A 97 12.30 21.43 -9.34
N VAL A 98 11.61 22.40 -8.74
CA VAL A 98 10.51 23.13 -9.34
C VAL A 98 11.02 24.51 -9.75
N GLY A 99 11.15 24.69 -11.06
CA GLY A 99 11.47 25.97 -11.68
C GLY A 99 10.23 26.71 -12.19
N ILE A 100 10.45 27.80 -12.91
CA ILE A 100 9.40 28.69 -13.42
C ILE A 100 8.41 27.97 -14.36
N ALA A 101 8.87 26.95 -15.08
CA ALA A 101 8.08 26.22 -16.09
C ALA A 101 7.61 24.82 -15.62
N GLY A 102 7.75 24.50 -14.33
CA GLY A 102 7.48 23.17 -13.78
C GLY A 102 8.74 22.48 -13.27
N ILE A 103 8.73 21.15 -13.22
CA ILE A 103 9.89 20.38 -12.72
C ILE A 103 10.96 20.32 -13.81
N ASP A 104 12.13 20.88 -13.54
CA ASP A 104 13.24 21.02 -14.50
C ASP A 104 14.33 19.96 -14.31
N GLU A 105 14.51 19.46 -13.09
CA GLU A 105 15.50 18.46 -12.73
C GLU A 105 14.88 17.36 -11.85
N PHE A 106 15.06 16.09 -12.22
CA PHE A 106 14.63 14.94 -11.42
C PHE A 106 15.83 14.23 -10.79
N ALA A 107 15.69 13.82 -9.54
CA ALA A 107 16.70 13.03 -8.85
C ALA A 107 16.63 11.55 -9.28
N GLY A 108 17.79 10.91 -9.43
CA GLY A 108 17.86 9.48 -9.71
C GLY A 108 17.53 8.60 -8.51
N ALA A 109 17.17 7.34 -8.79
CA ALA A 109 16.81 6.34 -7.78
C ALA A 109 17.87 6.16 -6.68
N ASP A 110 19.16 6.11 -7.03
CA ASP A 110 20.23 5.89 -6.06
C ASP A 110 20.28 7.00 -5.01
N THR A 111 20.13 8.25 -5.43
CA THR A 111 20.06 9.40 -4.53
C THR A 111 18.83 9.31 -3.62
N MET A 112 17.67 8.93 -4.15
CA MET A 112 16.45 8.85 -3.35
C MET A 112 16.45 7.69 -2.35
N PHE A 113 17.04 6.55 -2.71
CA PHE A 113 16.94 5.32 -1.92
C PHE A 113 18.12 5.07 -0.98
N SER A 114 19.25 5.78 -1.16
CA SER A 114 20.43 5.63 -0.30
C SER A 114 20.16 5.83 1.19
N ASP A 115 19.34 6.83 1.54
CA ASP A 115 18.95 7.15 2.93
C ASP A 115 17.48 6.83 3.24
N MET A 116 16.81 6.08 2.34
CA MET A 116 15.38 5.78 2.50
C MET A 116 15.17 4.63 3.48
N HIS A 117 14.30 4.85 4.46
CA HIS A 117 13.86 3.83 5.41
C HIS A 117 12.35 3.86 5.58
N PHE A 118 11.74 2.68 5.55
CA PHE A 118 10.37 2.48 6.02
C PHE A 118 10.39 2.18 7.51
N LEU A 119 9.69 2.98 8.31
CA LEU A 119 9.49 2.75 9.74
C LEU A 119 8.11 2.11 9.94
N ASP A 120 8.10 0.89 10.45
CA ASP A 120 6.84 0.21 10.79
C ASP A 120 6.15 0.83 12.02
N ALA A 121 4.97 0.33 12.37
CA ALA A 121 4.19 0.83 13.49
C ALA A 121 4.87 0.69 14.87
N THR A 122 5.95 -0.09 14.97
CA THR A 122 6.77 -0.21 16.18
C THR A 122 7.98 0.72 16.18
N GLY A 123 8.18 1.48 15.09
CA GLY A 123 9.34 2.35 14.88
C GLY A 123 10.57 1.62 14.36
N LYS A 124 10.47 0.32 14.03
CA LYS A 124 11.58 -0.43 13.46
C LYS A 124 11.79 -0.03 12.00
N ALA A 125 13.04 0.24 11.65
CA ALA A 125 13.44 0.60 10.30
C ALA A 125 13.67 -0.61 9.40
N HIS A 126 13.22 -0.49 8.16
CA HIS A 126 13.39 -1.46 7.08
C HIS A 126 13.93 -0.74 5.85
N ALA A 127 15.05 -1.22 5.31
CA ALA A 127 15.63 -0.67 4.09
C ALA A 127 15.03 -1.35 2.85
N PRO A 128 15.00 -0.66 1.70
CA PRO A 128 14.67 -1.29 0.43
C PRO A 128 15.61 -2.45 0.08
N MET A 129 15.08 -3.42 -0.66
CA MET A 129 15.87 -4.48 -1.27
C MET A 129 16.89 -3.89 -2.24
N ALA A 130 18.10 -4.46 -2.25
CA ALA A 130 19.08 -4.15 -3.28
C ALA A 130 18.53 -4.55 -4.67
N PRO A 131 18.82 -3.81 -5.74
CA PRO A 131 18.32 -4.11 -7.08
C PRO A 131 18.63 -5.54 -7.56
N THR A 132 19.74 -6.12 -7.13
CA THR A 132 20.13 -7.51 -7.43
C THR A 132 19.28 -8.55 -6.70
N SER A 133 18.68 -8.19 -5.56
CA SER A 133 17.86 -9.08 -4.74
C SER A 133 16.38 -9.06 -5.13
N ILE A 134 15.93 -8.06 -5.89
CA ILE A 134 14.56 -8.00 -6.40
C ILE A 134 14.35 -9.14 -7.42
N PRO A 135 13.31 -9.99 -7.27
CA PRO A 135 13.05 -11.09 -8.19
C PRO A 135 12.76 -10.62 -9.61
N THR A 136 13.18 -11.41 -10.60
CA THR A 136 13.02 -11.10 -12.03
C THR A 136 11.56 -10.85 -12.42
N GLN A 137 10.64 -11.64 -11.87
CA GLN A 137 9.21 -11.52 -12.12
C GLN A 137 8.68 -10.15 -11.66
N LEU A 138 9.06 -9.72 -10.46
CA LEU A 138 8.68 -8.40 -9.95
C LEU A 138 9.32 -7.27 -10.75
N LYS A 139 10.59 -7.40 -11.17
CA LYS A 139 11.25 -6.43 -12.07
C LYS A 139 10.48 -6.25 -13.37
N ASN A 140 10.05 -7.35 -13.97
CA ASN A 140 9.26 -7.32 -15.20
C ASN A 140 7.93 -6.62 -14.96
N LEU A 141 7.23 -6.94 -13.87
CA LEU A 141 6.00 -6.25 -13.50
C LEU A 141 6.20 -4.74 -13.31
N LEU A 142 7.24 -4.31 -12.58
CA LEU A 142 7.56 -2.89 -12.40
C LEU A 142 7.91 -2.19 -13.72
N SER A 143 8.49 -2.91 -14.70
CA SER A 143 8.73 -2.35 -16.04
C SER A 143 7.44 -2.11 -16.83
N ILE A 144 6.38 -2.85 -16.55
CA ILE A 144 5.04 -2.64 -17.14
C ILE A 144 4.31 -1.48 -16.44
N LEU A 145 4.49 -1.33 -15.12
CA LEU A 145 3.86 -0.26 -14.35
C LEU A 145 4.43 1.13 -14.66
N ARG A 146 5.72 1.23 -15.00
CA ARG A 146 6.36 2.52 -15.32
C ARG A 146 5.67 3.29 -16.46
N PRO A 147 5.42 2.70 -17.64
CA PRO A 147 4.65 3.36 -18.70
C PRO A 147 3.26 3.81 -18.26
N VAL A 148 2.59 3.05 -17.38
CA VAL A 148 1.27 3.43 -16.84
C VAL A 148 1.38 4.69 -16.00
N MET A 149 2.40 4.77 -15.13
CA MET A 149 2.66 5.97 -14.33
C MET A 149 3.02 7.16 -15.21
N ALA A 150 3.88 6.98 -16.21
CA ALA A 150 4.25 8.02 -17.17
C ALA A 150 3.03 8.57 -17.93
N ASN A 151 2.13 7.70 -18.38
CA ASN A 151 0.89 8.12 -19.04
C ASN A 151 -0.06 8.89 -18.11
N MET A 152 -0.06 8.53 -16.81
CA MET A 152 -0.97 9.14 -15.83
C MET A 152 -0.43 10.46 -15.26
N LEU A 153 0.87 10.56 -15.05
CA LEU A 153 1.53 11.67 -14.33
C LEU A 153 2.53 12.45 -15.20
N GLY A 154 2.62 12.12 -16.49
CA GLY A 154 3.55 12.77 -17.42
C GLY A 154 5.01 12.61 -16.97
N PRO A 155 5.82 13.68 -17.01
CA PRO A 155 7.23 13.63 -16.62
C PRO A 155 7.47 13.13 -15.19
N MET A 156 6.55 13.40 -14.24
CA MET A 156 6.68 12.86 -12.88
C MET A 156 6.54 11.34 -12.83
N GLY A 157 5.68 10.77 -13.66
CA GLY A 157 5.48 9.33 -13.75
C GLY A 157 6.64 8.62 -14.44
N ASP A 158 7.26 9.27 -15.43
CA ASP A 158 8.44 8.76 -16.12
C ASP A 158 9.67 8.72 -15.20
N ASN A 159 9.76 9.70 -14.29
CA ASN A 159 10.81 9.80 -13.27
C ASN A 159 10.40 9.22 -11.91
N MET A 160 9.35 8.41 -11.88
CA MET A 160 8.92 7.71 -10.68
C MET A 160 9.71 6.41 -10.52
N HIS A 161 10.32 6.25 -9.35
CA HIS A 161 11.12 5.09 -9.00
C HIS A 161 10.43 4.27 -7.90
N PHE A 162 10.61 2.95 -7.92
CA PHE A 162 10.00 2.05 -6.94
C PHE A 162 11.07 1.46 -6.03
N ALA A 163 10.95 1.72 -4.73
CA ALA A 163 11.60 0.94 -3.69
C ALA A 163 10.74 -0.30 -3.38
N VAL A 164 11.39 -1.44 -3.19
CA VAL A 164 10.74 -2.72 -2.90
C VAL A 164 11.16 -3.17 -1.51
N LEU A 165 10.20 -3.49 -0.66
CA LEU A 165 10.43 -4.10 0.65
C LEU A 165 9.65 -5.40 0.73
N ASP A 166 10.04 -6.28 1.65
CA ASP A 166 9.17 -7.38 2.05
C ASP A 166 7.90 -6.78 2.69
N ALA A 167 6.72 -7.29 2.34
CA ALA A 167 5.48 -6.82 2.95
C ALA A 167 5.40 -7.20 4.44
N ARG A 168 6.23 -8.16 4.88
CA ARG A 168 6.21 -8.75 6.21
C ARG A 168 7.59 -8.76 6.84
N ASP A 169 7.62 -8.66 8.16
CA ASP A 169 8.82 -8.88 8.94
C ASP A 169 9.17 -10.38 9.05
N ALA A 170 10.32 -10.67 9.67
CA ALA A 170 10.78 -12.03 9.91
C ALA A 170 9.82 -12.89 10.78
N LYS A 171 8.83 -12.29 11.43
CA LYS A 171 7.78 -12.98 12.22
C LYS A 171 6.48 -13.15 11.41
N GLY A 172 6.46 -12.77 10.14
CA GLY A 172 5.30 -12.82 9.26
C GLY A 172 4.28 -11.69 9.49
N LYS A 173 4.57 -10.72 10.37
CA LYS A 173 3.71 -9.57 10.64
C LYS A 173 3.88 -8.57 9.49
N LEU A 174 2.77 -8.02 8.99
CA LEU A 174 2.83 -6.99 7.96
C LEU A 174 3.57 -5.74 8.46
N LEU A 175 4.44 -5.20 7.61
CA LEU A 175 5.11 -3.93 7.86
C LEU A 175 4.11 -2.77 7.82
N PHE A 176 3.12 -2.86 6.93
CA PHE A 176 2.01 -1.95 6.82
C PHE A 176 0.69 -2.73 6.91
N ASP A 177 0.10 -2.76 8.09
CA ASP A 177 -1.27 -3.26 8.29
C ASP A 177 -2.26 -2.09 8.14
N PRO A 178 -3.04 -2.02 7.05
CA PRO A 178 -3.89 -0.87 6.78
C PRO A 178 -5.14 -0.82 7.68
N MET A 179 -5.38 -1.86 8.49
CA MET A 179 -6.55 -1.96 9.38
C MET A 179 -6.19 -1.87 10.86
N ALA A 180 -4.90 -1.87 11.21
CA ALA A 180 -4.47 -1.77 12.61
C ALA A 180 -4.29 -0.30 13.02
N ASP A 181 -4.61 0.04 14.26
CA ASP A 181 -4.31 1.37 14.80
C ASP A 181 -2.79 1.61 14.82
N GLY A 182 -2.37 2.79 14.37
CA GLY A 182 -0.97 3.18 14.46
C GLY A 182 -0.55 4.22 13.43
N ARG A 183 0.76 4.21 13.16
CA ARG A 183 1.40 5.08 12.18
C ARG A 183 2.61 4.38 11.62
N VAL A 184 2.74 4.38 10.31
CA VAL A 184 3.98 4.02 9.61
C VAL A 184 4.60 5.27 9.01
N GLN A 185 5.89 5.22 8.72
CA GLN A 185 6.58 6.38 8.15
C GLN A 185 7.53 5.97 7.03
N VAL A 186 7.74 6.87 6.09
CA VAL A 186 8.86 6.81 5.15
C VAL A 186 9.79 7.96 5.51
N ARG A 187 11.01 7.63 5.93
CA ARG A 187 12.07 8.61 6.14
C ARG A 187 12.95 8.64 4.91
N THR A 188 13.24 9.84 4.43
CA THR A 188 14.15 10.11 3.31
C THR A 188 15.21 11.11 3.77
N SER A 189 16.13 11.46 2.87
CA SER A 189 17.09 12.54 3.10
C SER A 189 16.44 13.93 3.23
N LEU A 190 15.20 14.11 2.77
CA LEU A 190 14.49 15.39 2.80
C LEU A 190 13.54 15.51 3.99
N ASP A 191 12.76 14.46 4.28
CA ASP A 191 11.75 14.53 5.32
C ASP A 191 11.32 13.14 5.84
N THR A 192 10.42 13.13 6.83
CA THR A 192 9.70 11.96 7.32
C THR A 192 8.21 12.06 7.02
N TYR A 193 7.75 11.27 6.06
CA TYR A 193 6.36 11.17 5.63
C TYR A 193 5.60 10.23 6.55
N SER A 194 4.53 10.71 7.18
CA SER A 194 3.73 9.91 8.12
C SER A 194 2.37 9.48 7.53
N PHE A 195 2.05 8.20 7.70
CA PHE A 195 0.80 7.58 7.27
C PHE A 195 0.11 6.99 8.49
N ARG A 196 -1.12 7.45 8.78
CA ARG A 196 -1.90 6.97 9.92
C ARG A 196 -2.69 5.73 9.50
N THR A 197 -2.88 4.81 10.44
CA THR A 197 -3.72 3.63 10.26
C THR A 197 -4.70 3.51 11.44
N PRO A 198 -5.88 2.90 11.25
CA PRO A 198 -6.40 2.31 10.01
C PRO A 198 -6.61 3.34 8.90
N LEU A 199 -6.52 2.91 7.65
CA LEU A 199 -6.80 3.78 6.50
C LEU A 199 -8.30 4.09 6.47
N GLY A 200 -8.65 5.37 6.54
CA GLY A 200 -10.03 5.84 6.55
C GLY A 200 -10.81 5.38 5.33
N SER A 201 -10.14 5.25 4.18
CA SER A 201 -10.70 4.77 2.91
C SER A 201 -11.16 3.31 2.95
N LEU A 202 -10.74 2.52 3.95
CA LEU A 202 -11.11 1.10 4.09
C LEU A 202 -12.22 0.88 5.14
N LEU A 203 -12.67 1.96 5.77
CA LEU A 203 -13.69 1.93 6.80
C LEU A 203 -14.99 2.53 6.27
N PRO A 204 -16.16 2.13 6.81
CA PRO A 204 -17.42 2.78 6.47
C PRO A 204 -17.33 4.26 6.86
N ALA A 205 -17.90 5.12 6.02
CA ALA A 205 -17.99 6.54 6.34
C ALA A 205 -18.75 6.76 7.66
N ARG A 206 -18.38 7.83 8.36
CA ARG A 206 -19.00 8.23 9.63
C ARG A 206 -19.75 9.52 9.45
N HIS A 207 -20.77 9.73 10.28
CA HIS A 207 -21.70 10.85 10.09
C HIS A 207 -21.83 11.71 11.33
N ASP A 208 -21.86 13.04 11.15
CA ASP A 208 -22.23 13.95 12.24
C ASP A 208 -23.75 13.94 12.40
N ALA A 209 -24.24 13.59 13.59
CA ALA A 209 -25.66 13.54 13.90
C ALA A 209 -26.38 14.89 13.77
N ARG A 210 -25.64 15.99 13.95
CA ARG A 210 -26.16 17.37 13.97
C ARG A 210 -26.23 17.98 12.58
N THR A 211 -25.21 17.74 11.75
CA THR A 211 -25.13 18.35 10.41
C THR A 211 -25.50 17.38 9.28
N GLY A 212 -25.46 16.07 9.54
CA GLY A 212 -25.64 15.02 8.52
C GLY A 212 -24.42 14.83 7.61
N GLU A 213 -23.35 15.59 7.82
CA GLU A 213 -22.13 15.52 7.00
C GLU A 213 -21.43 14.16 7.15
N SER A 214 -20.77 13.74 6.08
CA SER A 214 -20.04 12.46 5.99
C SER A 214 -18.53 12.70 6.09
N PHE A 215 -17.86 11.87 6.87
CA PHE A 215 -16.43 11.93 7.14
C PHE A 215 -15.77 10.57 6.88
N PRO A 216 -14.45 10.55 6.60
CA PRO A 216 -13.67 9.32 6.52
C PRO A 216 -13.84 8.44 7.77
N GLY A 217 -13.79 7.12 7.58
CA GLY A 217 -14.17 6.18 8.63
C GLY A 217 -13.19 6.09 9.81
N ASP A 218 -12.03 6.74 9.73
CA ASP A 218 -11.04 6.88 10.80
C ASP A 218 -11.29 8.10 11.72
N TYR A 219 -12.23 8.99 11.37
CA TYR A 219 -12.54 10.18 12.19
C TYR A 219 -13.41 9.83 13.40
N LEU A 220 -12.97 10.21 14.61
CA LEU A 220 -13.78 10.02 15.83
C LEU A 220 -14.75 11.18 16.09
N PHE A 221 -14.37 12.40 15.70
CA PHE A 221 -15.11 13.63 15.93
C PHE A 221 -15.18 14.45 14.64
N ASN A 222 -16.24 15.23 14.47
CA ASN A 222 -16.32 16.22 13.41
C ASN A 222 -15.31 17.35 13.70
N PRO A 223 -14.37 17.67 12.79
CA PRO A 223 -13.34 18.69 13.02
C PRO A 223 -13.89 20.12 13.12
N TYR A 224 -15.12 20.37 12.67
CA TYR A 224 -15.76 21.68 12.69
C TYR A 224 -16.68 21.87 13.90
N THR A 225 -17.38 20.81 14.31
CA THR A 225 -18.39 20.88 15.38
C THR A 225 -17.89 20.37 16.72
N GLY A 226 -16.83 19.55 16.72
CA GLY A 226 -16.34 18.83 17.90
C GLY A 226 -17.25 17.68 18.35
N GLY A 227 -18.38 17.44 17.67
CA GLY A 227 -19.31 16.38 18.00
C GLY A 227 -18.75 15.00 17.66
N ALA A 228 -19.04 14.00 18.50
CA ALA A 228 -18.69 12.61 18.21
C ALA A 228 -19.45 12.12 16.97
N LEU A 229 -18.76 11.43 16.06
CA LEU A 229 -19.38 10.90 14.85
C LEU A 229 -20.09 9.57 15.11
N GLN A 230 -21.26 9.39 14.50
CA GLN A 230 -21.99 8.13 14.54
C GLN A 230 -21.20 7.03 13.82
N GLY A 231 -21.22 5.82 14.38
CA GLY A 231 -20.44 4.69 13.87
C GLY A 231 -18.98 4.66 14.33
N ALA A 232 -18.54 5.64 15.14
CA ALA A 232 -17.28 5.52 15.87
C ALA A 232 -17.39 4.39 16.91
N ALA A 233 -16.67 3.29 16.70
CA ALA A 233 -16.37 2.39 17.81
C ALA A 233 -15.64 3.24 18.86
N GLN A 234 -16.18 3.32 20.08
CA GLN A 234 -15.48 3.97 21.17
C GLN A 234 -14.11 3.28 21.33
N PRO A 235 -13.00 4.03 21.47
CA PRO A 235 -11.72 3.43 21.78
C PRO A 235 -11.89 2.57 23.04
N ARG A 236 -11.50 1.30 22.94
CA ARG A 236 -11.49 0.39 24.09
C ARG A 236 -10.43 0.79 25.11
#